data_AF-A0A4D6HRA7-F1
#
_entry.id   AF-A0A4D6HRA7-F1
#
_cell.length_a   1.000
_cell.length_b   1.000
_cell.length_c   1.000
_cell.angle_alpha   90.00
_cell.angle_beta   90.00
_cell.angle_gamma   90.00
#
_symmetry.space_group_name_H-M   'P 1'
#
loop_
_entity.id
_entity.type
_entity.pdbx_description
1 polymer ?
#
loop_
_entity_poly.entity_id
_entity_poly.type
_entity_poly.pdbx_seq_one_letter_code
_entity_poly.pdbx_strand_id
1 'polypeptide(L)'
;MALAGCATRLGLADRVEIDQQTVRGYPADEADPIDVAVRRYDPADGPYYEDALHELLADDLDADDPLEISDRLAARLESEFESVEYRIRGCDVDGGDCRQTTLVRSDFNDLEAGDIADLVVRSSGAGLLSVHESHEQRR
;
A
#
# COMPACT_ATOMS: atom_id res chain seq x y z
N MET A 1 -25.66 21.76 -18.68
CA MET A 1 -25.47 20.43 -19.29
C MET A 1 -24.00 20.07 -19.13
N ALA A 2 -23.70 19.18 -18.19
CA ALA A 2 -22.49 18.36 -18.17
C ALA A 2 -22.86 17.13 -17.33
N LEU A 3 -22.63 15.96 -17.90
CA LEU A 3 -23.08 14.68 -17.40
C LEU A 3 -22.33 14.36 -16.09
N ALA A 4 -22.96 14.58 -14.94
CA ALA A 4 -22.68 13.78 -13.74
C ALA A 4 -23.27 12.38 -13.98
N GLY A 5 -22.72 11.70 -14.98
CA GLY A 5 -23.22 10.47 -15.54
C GLY A 5 -22.86 9.32 -14.62
N CYS A 6 -23.87 8.75 -13.96
CA CYS A 6 -24.16 7.31 -13.92
C CYS A 6 -23.01 6.29 -13.71
N ALA A 7 -21.86 6.66 -13.13
CA ALA A 7 -20.80 5.71 -12.76
C ALA A 7 -20.89 5.25 -11.28
N THR A 8 -21.80 5.82 -10.50
CA THR A 8 -21.97 5.59 -9.05
C THR A 8 -22.62 4.25 -8.68
N ARG A 9 -22.80 3.31 -9.63
CA ARG A 9 -23.53 2.04 -9.40
C ARG A 9 -22.72 0.75 -9.61
N LEU A 10 -21.41 0.85 -9.85
CA LEU A 10 -20.53 -0.31 -10.02
C LEU A 10 -19.16 0.00 -9.38
N GLY A 11 -19.02 -0.25 -8.07
CA GLY A 11 -17.75 -0.15 -7.33
C GLY A 11 -17.18 1.27 -7.27
N LEU A 12 -17.57 2.04 -6.24
CA LEU A 12 -17.09 3.40 -5.99
C LEU A 12 -15.56 3.42 -5.98
N ALA A 13 -14.96 4.18 -6.90
CA ALA A 13 -13.58 4.57 -6.80
C ALA A 13 -13.51 5.72 -5.79
N ASP A 14 -12.84 5.49 -4.65
CA ASP A 14 -12.60 6.52 -3.64
C ASP A 14 -11.21 7.12 -3.89
N ARG A 15 -11.14 8.46 -4.01
CA ARG A 15 -9.87 9.18 -4.12
C ARG A 15 -9.28 9.34 -2.72
N VAL A 16 -8.16 8.69 -2.46
CA VAL A 16 -7.53 8.65 -1.14
C VAL A 16 -6.06 9.07 -1.20
N GLU A 17 -5.57 9.64 -0.10
CA GLU A 17 -4.14 9.77 0.17
C GLU A 17 -3.66 8.50 0.87
N ILE A 18 -2.56 7.92 0.39
CA ILE A 18 -1.97 6.71 0.96
C ILE A 18 -1.20 7.08 2.23
N ASP A 19 -1.81 6.87 3.40
CA ASP A 19 -1.20 7.14 4.72
C ASP A 19 -0.12 6.09 5.07
N GLN A 20 -0.32 4.84 4.62
CA GLN A 20 0.54 3.72 4.98
C GLN A 20 0.52 2.58 3.96
N GLN A 21 1.68 1.97 3.76
CA GLN A 21 1.90 0.68 3.11
C GLN A 21 2.43 -0.34 4.11
N THR A 22 1.96 -1.58 4.03
CA THR A 22 2.37 -2.67 4.93
C THR A 22 2.52 -3.97 4.17
N VAL A 23 3.67 -4.62 4.33
CA VAL A 23 3.87 -6.01 3.91
C VAL A 23 3.72 -6.89 5.13
N ARG A 24 2.74 -7.79 5.10
CA ARG A 24 2.40 -8.67 6.21
C ARG A 24 2.62 -10.12 5.83
N GLY A 25 3.44 -10.83 6.59
CA GLY A 25 3.72 -12.26 6.42
C GLY A 25 2.95 -13.11 7.41
N TYR A 26 2.44 -14.26 6.95
CA TYR A 26 1.71 -15.24 7.75
C TYR A 26 2.55 -16.52 7.87
N PRO A 27 3.11 -16.83 9.05
CA PRO A 27 3.88 -18.05 9.26
C PRO A 27 3.00 -19.31 9.19
N ALA A 28 3.59 -20.45 8.84
CA ALA A 28 2.85 -21.73 8.71
C ALA A 28 2.42 -22.33 10.06
N ASP A 29 3.15 -22.08 11.15
CA ASP A 29 2.98 -22.77 12.43
C ASP A 29 1.90 -22.16 13.36
N GLU A 30 0.79 -21.66 12.81
CA GLU A 30 -0.27 -20.93 13.55
C GLU A 30 0.23 -19.73 14.38
N ALA A 31 1.45 -19.24 14.10
CA ALA A 31 2.01 -18.07 14.75
C ALA A 31 1.29 -16.79 14.29
N ASP A 32 1.35 -15.75 15.11
CA ASP A 32 0.76 -14.46 14.78
C ASP A 32 1.40 -13.89 13.49
N PRO A 33 0.60 -13.24 12.62
CA PRO A 33 1.13 -12.57 11.43
C PRO A 33 2.07 -11.43 11.81
N ILE A 34 3.13 -11.28 11.02
CA ILE A 34 4.23 -10.34 11.26
C ILE A 34 4.17 -9.24 10.19
N ASP A 35 4.20 -7.99 10.61
CA ASP A 35 4.37 -6.86 9.69
C ASP A 35 5.87 -6.75 9.37
N VAL A 36 6.24 -7.20 8.17
CA VAL A 36 7.63 -7.34 7.72
C VAL A 36 8.23 -5.98 7.34
N ALA A 37 7.37 -5.08 6.85
CA ALA A 37 7.69 -3.68 6.62
C ALA A 37 6.44 -2.83 6.74
N VAL A 38 6.58 -1.65 7.36
CA VAL A 38 5.54 -0.63 7.47
C VAL A 38 6.13 0.71 7.06
N ARG A 39 5.66 1.25 5.92
CA ARG A 39 6.05 2.58 5.43
C ARG A 39 4.87 3.54 5.59
N ARG A 40 5.09 4.68 6.23
CA ARG A 40 4.08 5.69 6.55
C ARG A 40 4.42 7.03 5.93
N TYR A 41 3.42 7.88 5.78
CA TYR A 41 3.60 9.25 5.32
C TYR A 41 3.39 10.24 6.48
N ASP A 42 4.38 11.09 6.71
CA ASP A 42 4.23 12.30 7.52
C ASP A 42 4.23 13.52 6.60
N PRO A 43 3.22 14.41 6.64
CA PRO A 43 3.18 15.58 5.76
C PRO A 43 4.32 16.59 5.95
N ALA A 44 4.98 16.61 7.11
CA ALA A 44 6.09 17.50 7.41
C ALA A 44 7.44 16.90 7.02
N ASP A 45 7.63 15.59 7.24
CA ASP A 45 8.92 14.91 7.06
C ASP A 45 8.98 14.01 5.81
N GLY A 46 7.84 13.67 5.22
CA GLY A 46 7.70 12.78 4.06
C GLY A 46 7.52 11.30 4.44
N PRO A 47 7.71 10.38 3.48
CA PRO A 47 7.58 8.95 3.73
C PRO A 47 8.74 8.40 4.57
N TYR A 48 8.43 7.52 5.52
CA TYR A 48 9.40 6.91 6.44
C TYR A 48 8.96 5.50 6.87
N TYR A 49 9.90 4.66 7.30
CA TYR A 49 9.56 3.38 7.94
C TYR A 49 9.22 3.58 9.41
N GLU A 50 8.05 3.10 9.85
CA GLU A 50 7.57 3.25 11.25
C GLU A 50 8.47 2.50 12.23
N ASP A 51 8.92 1.31 11.83
CA ASP A 51 9.81 0.43 12.58
C ASP A 51 11.00 0.03 11.70
N ALA A 52 12.02 -0.59 12.32
CA ALA A 52 13.10 -1.20 11.57
C ALA A 52 12.55 -2.29 10.63
N LEU A 53 13.02 -2.30 9.39
CA LEU A 53 12.73 -3.38 8.44
C LEU A 53 13.06 -4.73 9.05
N HIS A 54 12.19 -5.71 8.85
CA HIS A 54 12.48 -7.08 9.21
C HIS A 54 13.78 -7.53 8.51
N GLU A 55 14.55 -8.40 9.17
CA GLU A 55 15.87 -8.87 8.67
C GLU A 55 15.83 -9.46 7.25
N LEU A 56 14.66 -9.91 6.81
CA LEU A 56 14.43 -10.45 5.46
C LEU A 56 14.50 -9.40 4.36
N LEU A 57 14.19 -8.15 4.68
CA LEU A 57 14.13 -7.01 3.75
C LEU A 57 15.32 -6.07 3.94
N ALA A 58 15.94 -6.05 5.12
CA ALA A 58 16.99 -5.10 5.48
C ALA A 58 18.26 -5.16 4.60
N ASP A 59 18.50 -6.26 3.88
CA ASP A 59 19.62 -6.39 2.93
C ASP A 59 19.31 -5.79 1.54
N ASP A 60 18.03 -5.61 1.21
CA ASP A 60 17.57 -5.29 -0.14
C ASP A 60 16.84 -3.92 -0.22
N LEU A 61 16.44 -3.34 0.93
CA LEU A 61 15.80 -2.03 1.03
C LEU A 61 16.52 -1.15 2.05
N ASP A 62 16.89 0.07 1.64
CA ASP A 62 17.41 1.09 2.55
C ASP A 62 16.28 1.86 3.26
N ALA A 63 16.61 2.56 4.36
CA ALA A 63 15.62 3.28 5.16
C ALA A 63 14.88 4.40 4.40
N ASP A 64 15.54 4.97 3.39
CA ASP A 64 14.97 6.03 2.55
C ASP A 64 14.27 5.48 1.30
N ASP A 65 14.48 4.21 0.95
CA ASP A 65 13.95 3.62 -0.27
C ASP A 65 12.42 3.45 -0.20
N PRO A 66 11.70 3.66 -1.33
CA PRO A 66 10.31 3.25 -1.46
C PRO A 66 10.12 1.76 -1.14
N LEU A 67 8.95 1.39 -0.63
CA LEU A 67 8.64 0.00 -0.29
C LEU A 67 8.25 -0.78 -1.55
N GLU A 68 9.24 -1.09 -2.39
CA GLU A 68 9.05 -1.86 -3.62
C GLU A 68 9.41 -3.34 -3.42
N ILE A 69 8.45 -4.23 -3.70
CA ILE A 69 8.65 -5.67 -3.58
C ILE A 69 9.07 -6.26 -4.92
N SER A 70 10.39 -6.30 -5.15
CA SER A 70 11.00 -6.95 -6.31
C SER A 70 10.66 -8.45 -6.38
N ASP A 71 10.83 -9.07 -7.55
CA ASP A 71 10.60 -10.52 -7.72
C ASP A 71 11.46 -11.38 -6.79
N ARG A 72 12.69 -10.92 -6.53
CA ARG A 72 13.61 -11.58 -5.60
C ARG A 72 13.08 -11.52 -4.17
N LEU A 73 12.59 -10.35 -3.74
CA LEU A 73 12.01 -10.16 -2.41
C LEU A 73 10.72 -10.97 -2.26
N ALA A 74 9.85 -10.96 -3.26
CA ALA A 74 8.63 -11.76 -3.28
C ALA A 74 8.94 -13.24 -3.09
N ALA A 75 9.89 -13.80 -3.85
CA ALA A 75 10.29 -15.21 -3.71
C ALA A 75 10.87 -15.53 -2.33
N ARG A 76 11.58 -14.58 -1.70
CA ARG A 76 12.11 -14.74 -0.34
C ARG A 76 10.99 -14.75 0.70
N LEU A 77 10.03 -13.84 0.58
CA LEU A 77 8.86 -13.77 1.45
C LEU A 77 8.00 -15.04 1.31
N GLU A 78 7.77 -15.52 0.09
CA GLU A 78 7.03 -16.76 -0.20
C GLU A 78 7.75 -18.03 0.28
N SER A 79 9.08 -17.98 0.42
CA SER A 79 9.86 -19.08 1.00
C SER A 79 9.77 -19.13 2.52
N GLU A 80 9.54 -17.99 3.18
CA GLU A 80 9.52 -17.88 4.64
C GLU A 80 8.11 -17.96 5.22
N PHE A 81 7.13 -17.37 4.53
CA PHE A 81 5.75 -17.26 4.97
C PHE A 81 4.84 -18.15 4.12
N GLU A 82 3.80 -18.71 4.74
CA GLU A 82 2.76 -19.46 4.03
C GLU A 82 1.96 -18.55 3.09
N SER A 83 1.72 -17.31 3.52
CA SER A 83 1.11 -16.28 2.67
C SER A 83 1.62 -14.89 3.02
N VAL A 84 1.53 -13.98 2.05
CA VAL A 84 1.98 -12.60 2.16
C VAL A 84 0.85 -11.69 1.68
N GLU A 85 0.51 -10.68 2.49
CA GLU A 85 -0.46 -9.65 2.14
C GLU A 85 0.23 -8.31 1.92
N TYR A 86 -0.12 -7.63 0.83
CA TYR A 86 0.31 -6.27 0.52
C TYR A 86 -0.85 -5.33 0.83
N ARG A 87 -0.75 -4.61 1.95
CA ARG A 87 -1.84 -3.83 2.51
C ARG A 87 -1.55 -2.34 2.37
N ILE A 88 -2.58 -1.57 2.12
CA ILE A 88 -2.52 -0.11 2.14
C ILE A 88 -3.58 0.45 3.07
N ARG A 89 -3.28 1.61 3.66
CA ARG A 89 -4.24 2.45 4.37
C ARG A 89 -4.39 3.75 3.59
N GLY A 90 -5.57 3.95 3.01
CA GLY A 90 -5.93 5.20 2.35
C GLY A 90 -6.84 6.02 3.25
N CYS A 91 -6.59 7.31 3.36
CA CYS A 91 -7.45 8.26 4.05
C CYS A 91 -8.07 9.23 3.04
N ASP A 92 -9.30 9.69 3.30
CA ASP A 92 -9.89 10.77 2.51
C ASP A 92 -8.97 11.99 2.51
N VAL A 93 -8.79 12.59 1.32
CA VAL A 93 -7.90 13.75 1.11
C VAL A 93 -8.32 14.98 1.92
N ASP A 94 -9.59 15.07 2.29
CA ASP A 94 -10.16 16.15 3.13
C ASP A 94 -10.09 15.82 4.64
N GLY A 95 -9.54 14.65 5.00
CA GLY A 95 -9.35 14.16 6.36
C GLY A 95 -10.60 13.55 6.99
N GLY A 96 -10.44 12.41 7.67
CA GLY A 96 -11.44 11.90 8.62
C GLY A 96 -11.67 10.40 8.58
N ASP A 97 -11.83 9.83 7.37
CA ASP A 97 -12.12 8.41 7.21
C ASP A 97 -10.96 7.70 6.53
N CYS A 98 -10.30 6.82 7.28
CA CYS A 98 -9.25 5.95 6.76
C CYS A 98 -9.78 4.53 6.60
N ARG A 99 -9.45 3.90 5.48
CA ARG A 99 -9.80 2.51 5.18
C ARG A 99 -8.56 1.72 4.85
N GLN A 100 -8.57 0.46 5.26
CA GLN A 100 -7.51 -0.47 4.93
C GLN A 100 -8.00 -1.44 3.87
N THR A 101 -7.12 -1.79 2.94
CA THR A 101 -7.38 -2.82 1.94
C THR A 101 -6.12 -3.56 1.55
N THR A 102 -6.29 -4.67 0.82
CA THR A 102 -5.21 -5.52 0.32
C THR A 102 -5.18 -5.42 -1.20
N LEU A 103 -3.98 -5.28 -1.75
CA LEU A 103 -3.70 -5.19 -3.18
C LEU A 103 -2.88 -6.40 -3.65
N VAL A 104 -2.85 -6.57 -4.97
CA VAL A 104 -1.84 -7.43 -5.59
C VAL A 104 -0.49 -6.70 -5.61
N ARG A 105 0.61 -7.46 -5.66
CA ARG A 105 1.97 -6.90 -5.60
C ARG A 105 2.25 -5.80 -6.64
N SER A 106 1.76 -5.95 -7.86
CA SER A 106 1.95 -4.95 -8.92
C SER A 106 1.32 -3.61 -8.53
N ASP A 107 0.02 -3.61 -8.23
CA ASP A 107 -0.71 -2.42 -7.77
C ASP A 107 -0.12 -1.81 -6.50
N PHE A 108 0.44 -2.64 -5.61
CA PHE A 108 1.10 -2.17 -4.40
C PHE A 108 2.42 -1.44 -4.69
N ASN A 109 3.24 -1.97 -5.61
CA ASN A 109 4.51 -1.36 -6.01
C ASN A 109 4.31 -0.08 -6.86
N ASP A 110 3.15 0.07 -7.51
CA ASP A 110 2.79 1.28 -8.26
C ASP A 110 2.40 2.46 -7.34
N LEU A 111 2.40 2.27 -6.02
CA LEU A 111 2.03 3.27 -5.01
C LEU A 111 3.18 3.54 -4.05
N GLU A 112 3.22 4.76 -3.53
CA GLU A 112 4.05 5.16 -2.39
C GLU A 112 3.19 5.80 -1.29
N ALA A 113 3.64 5.71 -0.02
CA ALA A 113 3.06 6.48 1.06
C ALA A 113 3.17 7.99 0.78
N GLY A 114 2.05 8.70 0.80
CA GLY A 114 1.91 10.10 0.43
C GLY A 114 1.31 10.32 -0.96
N ASP A 115 1.16 9.27 -1.77
CA ASP A 115 0.51 9.38 -3.07
C ASP A 115 -0.99 9.59 -2.94
N ILE A 116 -1.59 10.23 -3.95
CA ILE A 116 -3.03 10.33 -4.10
C ILE A 116 -3.49 9.42 -5.24
N ALA A 117 -4.35 8.46 -4.94
CA ALA A 117 -4.80 7.43 -5.88
C ALA A 117 -6.32 7.22 -5.84
N ASP A 118 -6.88 6.76 -6.96
CA ASP A 118 -8.26 6.26 -7.03
C ASP A 118 -8.27 4.74 -6.83
N LEU A 119 -8.91 4.29 -5.74
CA LEU A 119 -9.00 2.88 -5.39
C LEU A 119 -10.42 2.33 -5.60
N VAL A 120 -10.54 1.19 -6.27
CA VAL A 120 -11.81 0.45 -6.34
C VAL A 120 -11.79 -0.71 -5.38
N VAL A 121 -12.60 -0.61 -4.32
CA VAL A 121 -12.81 -1.69 -3.37
C VAL A 121 -13.92 -2.61 -3.90
N ARG A 122 -13.58 -3.86 -4.21
CA ARG A 122 -14.56 -4.90 -4.57
C ARG A 122 -14.73 -5.87 -3.39
N SER A 123 -15.87 -6.56 -3.34
CA SER A 123 -16.22 -7.50 -2.26
C SER A 123 -15.23 -8.66 -2.07
N SER A 124 -14.34 -8.90 -3.05
CA SER A 124 -13.34 -9.96 -3.07
C SER A 124 -11.89 -9.44 -3.12
N GLY A 125 -11.66 -8.15 -2.85
CA GLY A 125 -10.34 -7.49 -2.91
C GLY A 125 -10.40 -6.08 -3.51
N ALA A 126 -9.38 -5.25 -3.29
CA ALA A 126 -9.26 -3.95 -3.96
C ALA A 126 -8.29 -4.02 -5.15
N GLY A 127 -8.50 -3.12 -6.11
CA GLY A 127 -7.58 -2.91 -7.23
C GLY A 127 -7.36 -1.43 -7.47
N LEU A 128 -6.16 -1.09 -7.93
CA LEU A 128 -5.77 0.26 -8.28
C LEU A 128 -6.34 0.65 -9.65
N LEU A 129 -6.94 1.84 -9.77
CA LEU A 129 -7.37 2.37 -11.07
C LEU A 129 -6.36 3.33 -11.67
N SER A 130 -5.89 4.28 -10.87
CA SER A 130 -4.98 5.33 -11.32
C SER A 130 -4.32 6.04 -10.15
N VAL A 131 -3.07 6.45 -10.36
CA VAL A 131 -2.29 7.31 -9.47
C VAL A 131 -2.29 8.72 -10.06
N HIS A 132 -2.61 9.73 -9.26
CA HIS A 132 -2.81 11.11 -9.74
C HIS A 132 -1.64 12.02 -9.40
N GLU A 133 -1.09 11.87 -8.20
CA GLU A 133 0.00 12.70 -7.71
C GLU A 133 0.98 11.78 -7.01
N SER A 134 2.18 11.67 -7.56
CA SER A 134 3.28 10.95 -6.92
C SER A 134 4.08 11.91 -6.04
N HIS A 135 4.51 11.46 -4.86
CA HIS A 135 5.33 12.25 -3.95
C HIS A 135 6.60 12.82 -4.64
N GLU A 136 7.19 12.08 -5.59
CA GLU A 136 8.35 12.53 -6.37
C GLU A 136 8.11 13.82 -7.18
N GLN A 137 6.86 14.10 -7.58
CA GLN A 137 6.52 15.28 -8.40
C GLN A 137 6.18 16.53 -7.58
N ARG A 138 6.16 16.46 -6.25
CA ARG A 138 5.87 17.61 -5.37
C ARG A 138 7.09 18.42 -4.93
N ARG A 139 8.30 18.11 -5.43
CA ARG A 139 9.55 18.84 -5.12
C ARG A 139 10.03 19.75 -6.24
#